data_AF-A0A934XDM4-F1
#
_entry.id   AF-A0A934XDM4-F1
#
_cell.length_a   1.000
_cell.length_b   1.000
_cell.length_c   1.000
_cell.angle_alpha   90.00
_cell.angle_beta   90.00
_cell.angle_gamma   90.00
#
_symmetry.space_group_name_H-M   'P 1'
#
loop_
_entity.id
_entity.type
_entity.pdbx_description
1 polymer ?
#
loop_
_entity_poly.entity_id
_entity_poly.type
_entity_poly.pdbx_seq_one_letter_code
_entity_poly.pdbx_strand_id
1 'polypeptide(L)'
;MSPAPVFSPARWAAGFLLLALSLLALGAHAQAVAVVTDVKGAVAFAPDRGTKPVALLSELTNGADIQLEKGATLSLVYLQSGTEFQLRGPARITLGATAPQSVAGAGAILRSSVVAAETARLQTANGRVVLGGMVMRGLGMDRLKLLEPIGKVLGARPTFAWTLPPDATTVQFELRDEGSDKVLLSAAVQGSQLVLDDKLALQAGVNYVWTVALEVPGANSLVRSSYFSLSSPQERERMEALRPGPQAPFSDRLIFASLLEQGRFLSESRKLWQQLAEERPDLPELRTLAKR
;
A
#
# COMPACT_ATOMS: atom_id res chain seq x y z
N MET A 1 73.51 8.81 38.79
CA MET A 1 72.49 7.86 39.29
C MET A 1 71.17 8.61 39.39
N SER A 2 70.30 8.48 38.40
CA SER A 2 68.95 9.07 38.41
C SER A 2 67.94 8.04 38.92
N PRO A 3 66.96 8.42 39.76
CA PRO A 3 65.84 7.55 40.08
C PRO A 3 64.77 7.60 38.97
N ALA A 4 64.19 6.44 38.66
CA ALA A 4 63.09 6.29 37.71
C ALA A 4 61.74 6.72 38.32
N PRO A 5 60.80 7.28 37.53
CA PRO A 5 59.47 7.63 38.01
C PRO A 5 58.55 6.40 38.09
N VAL A 6 57.82 6.29 39.20
CA VAL A 6 56.78 5.28 39.45
C VAL A 6 55.45 5.79 38.90
N PHE A 7 54.90 5.12 37.88
CA PHE A 7 53.56 5.38 37.36
C PHE A 7 52.50 4.69 38.23
N SER A 8 51.53 5.47 38.73
CA SER A 8 50.39 4.96 39.51
C SER A 8 49.20 4.61 38.58
N PRO A 9 48.75 3.34 38.52
CA PRO A 9 47.71 2.89 37.56
C PRO A 9 46.28 3.27 37.94
N ALA A 10 46.04 3.92 39.08
CA ALA A 10 44.71 4.04 39.68
C ALA A 10 43.76 5.08 39.05
N ARG A 11 44.24 5.95 38.14
CA ARG A 11 43.41 7.05 37.59
C ARG A 11 42.79 6.77 36.21
N TRP A 12 43.10 5.63 35.58
CA TRP A 12 42.62 5.29 34.23
C TRP A 12 41.42 4.34 34.22
N ALA A 13 41.11 3.68 35.34
CA ALA A 13 40.00 2.73 35.42
C ALA A 13 38.61 3.41 35.53
N ALA A 14 38.53 4.63 36.06
CA ALA A 14 37.25 5.33 36.25
C ALA A 14 36.70 5.98 34.96
N GLY A 15 37.56 6.35 34.01
CA GLY A 15 37.14 6.95 32.73
C GLY A 15 36.56 5.94 31.74
N PHE A 16 37.08 4.71 31.74
CA PHE A 16 36.61 3.65 30.83
C PHE A 16 35.24 3.07 31.21
N LEU A 17 34.89 3.07 32.50
CA LEU A 17 33.61 2.52 32.97
C LEU A 17 32.42 3.44 32.61
N LEU A 18 32.62 4.76 32.57
CA LEU A 18 31.59 5.73 32.19
C LEU A 18 31.35 5.81 30.68
N LEU A 19 32.36 5.51 29.86
CA LEU A 19 32.20 5.42 28.40
C LEU A 19 31.49 4.11 27.97
N ALA A 20 31.71 3.01 28.71
CA ALA A 20 31.06 1.73 28.42
C ALA A 20 29.56 1.72 28.78
N LEU A 21 29.13 2.48 29.80
CA LEU A 21 27.71 2.59 30.16
C LEU A 21 26.90 3.48 29.22
N SER A 22 27.53 4.42 28.52
CA SER A 22 26.85 5.34 27.58
C SER A 22 26.61 4.71 26.19
N LEU A 23 27.28 3.60 25.87
CA LEU A 23 27.07 2.82 24.64
C LEU A 23 25.96 1.77 24.73
N LEU A 24 25.44 1.45 25.92
CA LEU A 24 24.33 0.51 26.12
C LEU A 24 22.94 1.14 26.03
N ALA A 25 22.85 2.46 25.84
CA ALA A 25 21.61 3.15 25.49
C ALA A 25 21.33 3.15 23.97
N LEU A 26 21.87 2.18 23.23
CA LEU A 26 21.43 1.87 21.86
C LEU A 26 19.93 1.57 21.92
N GLY A 27 19.15 2.50 21.38
CA GLY A 27 17.71 2.55 21.53
C GLY A 27 17.06 1.20 21.29
N ALA A 28 16.29 0.74 22.28
CA ALA A 28 15.27 -0.26 22.07
C ALA A 28 14.28 0.34 21.06
N HIS A 29 14.52 0.07 19.77
CA HIS A 29 13.55 0.38 18.73
C HIS A 29 12.29 -0.40 19.08
N ALA A 30 11.26 0.32 19.50
CA ALA A 30 9.97 -0.28 19.81
C ALA A 30 9.46 -0.97 18.54
N GLN A 31 9.47 -2.30 18.55
CA GLN A 31 9.08 -3.11 17.40
C GLN A 31 7.58 -2.91 17.14
N ALA A 32 7.22 -2.66 15.88
CA ALA A 32 5.84 -2.66 15.44
C ALA A 32 5.25 -4.07 15.62
N VAL A 33 4.08 -4.17 16.24
CA VAL A 33 3.38 -5.44 16.52
C VAL A 33 2.02 -5.53 15.85
N ALA A 34 1.42 -4.39 15.49
CA ALA A 34 0.13 -4.35 14.80
C ALA A 34 0.07 -3.20 13.79
N VAL A 35 -0.80 -3.31 12.79
CA VAL A 35 -1.19 -2.20 11.89
C VAL A 35 -2.67 -1.93 12.01
N VAL A 36 -3.03 -0.65 11.99
CA VAL A 36 -4.43 -0.19 11.99
C VAL A 36 -5.07 -0.41 10.63
N THR A 37 -6.16 -1.18 10.59
CA THR A 37 -6.88 -1.54 9.35
C THR A 37 -8.27 -0.94 9.27
N ASP A 38 -8.81 -0.42 10.36
CA ASP A 38 -9.99 0.43 10.39
C ASP A 38 -9.97 1.30 11.66
N VAL A 39 -10.40 2.55 11.57
CA VAL A 39 -10.56 3.46 12.71
C VAL A 39 -11.79 4.32 12.48
N LYS A 40 -12.70 4.40 13.45
CA LYS A 40 -13.90 5.24 13.39
C LYS A 40 -14.14 5.91 14.74
N GLY A 41 -14.53 7.18 14.71
CA GLY A 41 -14.72 7.97 15.92
C GLY A 41 -13.39 8.38 16.57
N ALA A 42 -13.45 8.85 17.82
CA ALA A 42 -12.29 9.33 18.53
C ALA A 42 -11.48 8.17 19.12
N VAL A 43 -10.36 7.87 18.46
CA VAL A 43 -9.34 6.91 18.91
C VAL A 43 -8.00 7.63 18.96
N ALA A 44 -7.37 7.64 20.13
CA ALA A 44 -6.12 8.35 20.34
C ALA A 44 -5.16 7.54 21.21
N PHE A 45 -3.87 7.84 21.10
CA PHE A 45 -2.91 7.40 22.10
C PHE A 45 -3.25 8.03 23.45
N ALA A 46 -3.10 7.25 24.53
CA ALA A 46 -3.39 7.72 25.87
C ALA A 46 -2.53 8.96 26.22
N PRO A 47 -3.05 9.90 27.04
CA PRO A 47 -2.49 11.24 27.23
C PRO A 47 -1.03 11.29 27.71
N ASP A 48 -0.54 10.23 28.35
CA ASP A 48 0.85 10.13 28.83
C ASP A 48 1.89 10.23 27.69
N ARG A 49 1.48 10.03 26.42
CA ARG A 49 2.33 10.20 25.22
C ARG A 49 1.88 11.33 24.28
N GLY A 50 1.01 12.22 24.74
CA GLY A 50 0.37 13.24 23.93
C GLY A 50 -0.84 12.68 23.18
N THR A 51 -1.95 13.43 23.18
CA THR A 51 -3.25 13.04 22.62
C THR A 51 -3.24 13.05 21.09
N LYS A 52 -2.41 12.21 20.48
CA LYS A 52 -2.31 12.06 19.03
C LYS A 52 -3.38 11.06 18.57
N PRO A 53 -4.17 11.39 17.53
CA PRO A 53 -5.10 10.44 16.93
C PRO A 53 -4.37 9.21 16.38
N VAL A 54 -4.99 8.04 16.50
CA VAL A 54 -4.55 6.82 15.82
C VAL A 54 -4.99 6.91 14.36
N ALA A 55 -4.04 6.80 13.43
CA ALA A 55 -4.29 6.94 12.00
C ALA A 55 -4.47 5.58 11.31
N LEU A 56 -5.24 5.56 10.23
CA LEU A 56 -5.35 4.39 9.37
C LEU A 56 -3.97 3.99 8.81
N LEU A 57 -3.70 2.69 8.69
CA LEU A 57 -2.41 2.13 8.24
C LEU A 57 -1.20 2.49 9.12
N SER A 58 -1.40 3.12 10.28
CA SER A 58 -0.30 3.37 11.21
C SER A 58 0.13 2.07 11.91
N GLU A 59 1.44 1.93 12.09
CA GLU A 59 2.02 0.86 12.88
C GLU A 59 1.93 1.18 14.37
N LEU A 60 1.56 0.18 15.16
CA LEU A 60 1.44 0.23 16.60
C LEU A 60 2.54 -0.62 17.23
N THR A 61 3.21 -0.07 18.23
CA THR A 61 4.31 -0.75 18.93
C THR A 61 3.81 -1.51 20.15
N ASN A 62 4.58 -2.52 20.57
CA ASN A 62 4.34 -3.18 21.85
C ASN A 62 4.36 -2.15 23.00
N GLY A 63 3.45 -2.28 23.96
CA GLY A 63 3.24 -1.38 25.09
C GLY A 63 2.60 -0.04 24.72
N ALA A 64 2.04 0.13 23.52
CA ALA A 64 1.28 1.33 23.17
C ALA A 64 -0.07 1.34 23.90
N ASP A 65 -0.42 2.47 24.52
CA ASP A 65 -1.72 2.67 25.16
C ASP A 65 -2.67 3.44 24.25
N ILE A 66 -3.85 2.89 24.04
CA ILE A 66 -4.90 3.43 23.17
C ILE A 66 -6.15 3.68 23.98
N GLN A 67 -6.72 4.87 23.82
CA GLN A 67 -8.01 5.28 24.35
C GLN A 67 -9.03 5.31 23.20
N LEU A 68 -10.16 4.64 23.41
CA LEU A 68 -11.32 4.68 22.54
C LEU A 68 -12.46 5.36 23.29
N GLU A 69 -12.98 6.45 22.72
CA GLU A 69 -14.16 7.12 23.28
C GLU A 69 -15.45 6.36 22.97
N LYS A 70 -16.55 6.74 23.64
CA LYS A 70 -17.87 6.12 23.41
C LYS A 70 -18.25 6.17 21.92
N GLY A 71 -18.56 5.00 21.35
CA GLY A 71 -18.94 4.87 19.94
C GLY A 71 -17.77 4.81 18.96
N ALA A 72 -16.52 4.90 19.44
CA ALA A 72 -15.34 4.70 18.61
C ALA A 72 -15.09 3.20 18.37
N THR A 73 -14.52 2.86 17.22
CA THR A 73 -14.10 1.50 16.89
C THR A 73 -12.71 1.51 16.25
N LEU A 74 -11.91 0.50 16.57
CA LEU A 74 -10.59 0.30 16.00
C LEU A 74 -10.45 -1.16 15.60
N SER A 75 -10.07 -1.42 14.35
CA SER A 75 -9.63 -2.74 13.90
C SER A 75 -8.14 -2.67 13.62
N LEU A 76 -7.42 -3.69 14.08
CA LEU A 76 -5.99 -3.82 13.89
C LEU A 76 -5.63 -5.28 13.62
N VAL A 77 -4.60 -5.48 12.81
CA VAL A 77 -4.06 -6.80 12.53
C VAL A 77 -2.67 -6.92 13.13
N TYR A 78 -2.47 -7.98 13.91
CA TYR A 78 -1.18 -8.32 14.46
C TYR A 78 -0.25 -8.84 13.39
N LEU A 79 0.91 -8.24 13.37
CA LEU A 79 1.87 -8.34 12.31
C LEU A 79 2.53 -9.72 12.22
N GLN A 80 2.81 -10.35 13.35
CA GLN A 80 3.45 -11.68 13.35
C GLN A 80 2.46 -12.80 13.08
N SER A 81 1.23 -12.69 13.59
CA SER A 81 0.24 -13.77 13.52
C SER A 81 -0.78 -13.61 12.40
N GLY A 82 -0.88 -12.40 11.81
CA GLY A 82 -1.97 -12.04 10.91
C GLY A 82 -3.35 -12.03 11.59
N THR A 83 -3.38 -12.03 12.92
CA THR A 83 -4.62 -12.08 13.69
C THR A 83 -5.26 -10.72 13.80
N GLU A 84 -6.54 -10.63 13.45
CA GLU A 84 -7.28 -9.38 13.56
C GLU A 84 -8.06 -9.28 14.86
N PHE A 85 -8.00 -8.09 15.45
CA PHE A 85 -8.77 -7.73 16.63
C PHE A 85 -9.63 -6.51 16.34
N GLN A 86 -10.88 -6.55 16.80
CA GLN A 86 -11.76 -5.39 16.84
C GLN A 86 -11.92 -4.90 18.28
N LEU A 87 -11.79 -3.59 18.46
CA LEU A 87 -11.95 -2.86 19.70
C LEU A 87 -13.14 -1.91 19.57
N ARG A 88 -13.91 -1.73 20.66
CA ARG A 88 -15.05 -0.82 20.72
C ARG A 88 -14.99 0.02 21.99
N GLY A 89 -15.19 1.31 21.85
CA GLY A 89 -15.18 2.25 22.97
C GLY A 89 -16.55 2.39 23.65
N PRO A 90 -16.58 2.83 24.93
CA PRO A 90 -15.44 3.35 25.68
C PRO A 90 -14.49 2.24 26.18
N ALA A 91 -13.19 2.36 25.90
CA ALA A 91 -12.19 1.39 26.32
C ALA A 91 -10.78 2.00 26.40
N ARG A 92 -9.94 1.45 27.29
CA ARG A 92 -8.50 1.72 27.37
C ARG A 92 -7.76 0.41 27.17
N ILE A 93 -6.88 0.36 26.18
CA ILE A 93 -6.23 -0.86 25.73
C ILE A 93 -4.71 -0.65 25.70
N THR A 94 -3.95 -1.60 26.22
CA THR A 94 -2.50 -1.68 26.03
C THR A 94 -2.18 -2.74 24.99
N LEU A 95 -1.36 -2.42 23.99
CA LEU A 95 -0.96 -3.37 22.95
C LEU A 95 0.11 -4.31 23.51
N GLY A 96 -0.23 -5.58 23.71
CA GLY A 96 0.75 -6.62 24.01
C GLY A 96 1.47 -7.11 22.75
N ALA A 97 2.45 -7.99 22.91
CA ALA A 97 3.24 -8.53 21.80
C ALA A 97 2.42 -9.39 20.82
N THR A 98 1.38 -10.09 21.30
CA THR A 98 0.58 -11.05 20.51
C THR A 98 -0.91 -10.74 20.49
N ALA A 99 -1.41 -9.94 21.43
CA ALA A 99 -2.81 -9.55 21.50
C ALA A 99 -3.00 -8.23 22.30
N PRO A 100 -4.07 -7.47 22.03
CA PRO A 100 -4.41 -6.30 22.85
C PRO A 100 -4.90 -6.74 24.23
N GLN A 101 -4.55 -5.97 25.25
CA GLN A 101 -4.93 -6.20 26.64
C GLN A 101 -5.85 -5.08 27.11
N SER A 102 -7.02 -5.42 27.65
CA SER A 102 -7.93 -4.43 28.20
C SER A 102 -7.42 -3.94 29.55
N VAL A 103 -7.22 -2.63 29.67
CA VAL A 103 -6.97 -1.92 30.93
C VAL A 103 -8.30 -1.47 31.53
N ALA A 104 -9.23 -1.01 30.69
CA ALA A 104 -10.58 -0.63 31.08
C ALA A 104 -11.56 -0.79 29.92
N GLY A 105 -12.84 -1.06 30.24
CA GLY A 105 -13.90 -1.24 29.23
C GLY A 105 -13.88 -2.62 28.58
N ALA A 106 -14.62 -2.75 27.48
CA ALA A 106 -14.74 -4.02 26.76
C ALA A 106 -13.38 -4.43 26.15
N GLY A 107 -13.07 -5.72 26.24
CA GLY A 107 -11.85 -6.28 25.66
C GLY A 107 -11.90 -6.41 24.14
N ALA A 108 -10.79 -6.86 23.58
CA ALA A 108 -10.66 -7.11 22.15
C ALA A 108 -11.47 -8.33 21.70
N ILE A 109 -12.14 -8.19 20.57
CA ILE A 109 -12.88 -9.27 19.93
C ILE A 109 -12.00 -9.81 18.80
N LEU A 110 -11.69 -11.11 18.87
CA LEU A 110 -10.99 -11.81 17.79
C LEU A 110 -11.88 -11.86 16.55
N ARG A 111 -11.30 -11.58 15.38
CA ARG A 111 -12.02 -11.65 14.12
C ARG A 111 -11.32 -12.61 13.16
N SER A 112 -12.10 -13.51 12.55
CA SER A 112 -11.62 -14.30 11.42
C SER A 112 -11.58 -13.43 10.18
N SER A 113 -10.48 -13.52 9.43
CA SER A 113 -10.33 -12.89 8.13
C SER A 113 -9.53 -13.81 7.23
N VAL A 114 -10.01 -14.00 6.00
CA VAL A 114 -9.36 -14.83 4.98
C VAL A 114 -8.08 -14.17 4.47
N VAL A 115 -8.01 -12.83 4.57
CA VAL A 115 -6.92 -12.03 4.00
C VAL A 115 -5.98 -11.47 5.08
N ALA A 116 -6.41 -11.34 6.33
CA ALA A 116 -5.58 -10.81 7.41
C ALA A 116 -4.35 -11.67 7.68
N ALA A 117 -4.40 -12.98 7.48
CA ALA A 117 -3.24 -13.86 7.59
C ALA A 117 -2.09 -13.45 6.65
N GLU A 118 -2.41 -12.83 5.50
CA GLU A 118 -1.43 -12.37 4.53
C GLU A 118 -0.80 -11.02 4.94
N THR A 119 -1.28 -10.34 5.98
CA THR A 119 -0.66 -9.10 6.51
C THR A 119 0.74 -9.30 7.07
N ALA A 120 1.08 -10.51 7.54
CA ALA A 120 2.45 -10.86 7.91
C ALA A 120 3.42 -10.67 6.72
N ARG A 121 2.93 -10.88 5.49
CA ARG A 121 3.68 -10.63 4.25
C ARG A 121 3.75 -9.15 3.87
N LEU A 122 2.84 -8.30 4.39
CA LEU A 122 2.88 -6.87 4.08
C LEU A 122 4.11 -6.18 4.69
N GLN A 123 4.62 -6.69 5.83
CA GLN A 123 5.75 -6.08 6.54
C GLN A 123 7.12 -6.35 5.94
N THR A 124 7.31 -7.51 5.30
CA THR A 124 8.62 -7.84 4.72
C THR A 124 8.98 -6.91 3.55
N ALA A 125 8.01 -6.17 3.02
CA ALA A 125 8.19 -5.20 1.94
C ALA A 125 8.13 -3.71 2.38
N ASN A 126 7.73 -3.39 3.62
CA ASN A 126 7.59 -2.00 4.09
C ASN A 126 8.90 -1.36 4.57
N GLY A 127 10.05 -1.85 4.09
CA GLY A 127 11.28 -1.07 4.06
C GLY A 127 11.17 0.06 3.03
N ARG A 128 10.36 1.09 3.30
CA ARG A 128 10.25 2.35 2.52
C ARG A 128 10.23 2.15 0.99
N VAL A 129 9.06 1.94 0.41
CA VAL A 129 8.88 2.19 -1.03
C VAL A 129 8.72 3.70 -1.25
N VAL A 130 9.84 4.42 -1.32
CA VAL A 130 9.91 5.72 -2.00
C VAL A 130 10.23 5.43 -3.45
N LEU A 131 9.20 5.22 -4.27
CA LEU A 131 9.34 5.31 -5.73
C LEU A 131 9.20 6.78 -6.11
N GLY A 132 10.29 7.52 -5.93
CA GLY A 132 10.48 8.84 -6.52
C GLY A 132 10.65 8.68 -8.03
N GLY A 133 9.54 8.66 -8.76
CA GLY A 133 9.54 8.92 -10.20
C GLY A 133 9.48 10.42 -10.43
N MET A 134 10.56 10.99 -10.98
CA MET A 134 10.63 12.39 -11.38
C MET A 134 9.57 12.68 -12.46
N VAL A 135 8.49 13.38 -12.09
CA VAL A 135 7.51 13.89 -13.07
C VAL A 135 8.09 15.15 -13.70
N MET A 136 8.61 15.01 -14.92
CA MET A 136 8.89 16.14 -15.81
C MET A 136 7.56 16.82 -16.13
N ARG A 137 7.34 18.01 -15.54
CA ARG A 137 6.10 18.78 -15.66
C ARG A 137 6.13 19.55 -16.99
N GLY A 138 5.68 18.92 -18.07
CA GLY A 138 5.44 19.57 -19.36
C GLY A 138 4.05 20.21 -19.44
N LEU A 139 3.97 21.46 -19.90
CA LEU A 139 2.71 22.11 -20.25
C LEU A 139 2.00 21.29 -21.36
N GLY A 140 0.86 20.69 -21.04
CA GLY A 140 0.06 19.87 -21.98
C GLY A 140 -0.12 18.39 -21.59
N MET A 141 0.54 17.91 -20.53
CA MET A 141 0.52 16.51 -20.07
C MET A 141 -0.84 16.00 -19.54
N ASP A 142 -1.79 16.90 -19.26
CA ASP A 142 -3.10 16.50 -18.69
C ASP A 142 -4.14 16.09 -19.74
N ARG A 143 -3.83 16.21 -21.03
CA ARG A 143 -4.80 16.07 -22.12
C ARG A 143 -5.00 14.63 -22.61
N LEU A 144 -3.96 13.80 -22.53
CA LEU A 144 -3.99 12.37 -22.90
C LEU A 144 -3.23 11.57 -21.83
N LYS A 145 -3.97 10.81 -21.03
CA LYS A 145 -3.44 9.93 -19.97
C LYS A 145 -3.90 8.51 -20.21
N LEU A 146 -3.00 7.55 -19.97
CA LEU A 146 -3.35 6.14 -19.97
C LEU A 146 -3.80 5.75 -18.55
N LEU A 147 -4.94 5.10 -18.44
CA LEU A 147 -5.58 4.80 -17.17
C LEU A 147 -5.35 3.33 -16.78
N GLU A 148 -5.67 2.41 -17.69
CA GLU A 148 -5.52 0.98 -17.52
C GLU A 148 -5.37 0.27 -18.88
N PRO A 149 -4.74 -0.91 -18.94
CA PRO A 149 -4.06 -1.58 -17.85
C PRO A 149 -2.69 -0.97 -17.53
N ILE A 150 -2.29 -1.09 -16.26
CA ILE A 150 -0.96 -0.82 -15.74
C ILE A 150 -0.52 -1.95 -14.79
N GLY A 151 0.73 -2.39 -14.92
CA GLY A 151 1.29 -3.44 -14.07
C GLY A 151 0.73 -4.83 -14.36
N LYS A 152 0.62 -5.68 -13.34
CA LYS A 152 0.02 -7.02 -13.49
C LYS A 152 -1.50 -6.91 -13.58
N VAL A 153 -2.11 -7.71 -14.44
CA VAL A 153 -3.57 -7.77 -14.61
C VAL A 153 -4.07 -9.16 -14.25
N LEU A 154 -5.14 -9.24 -13.47
CA LEU A 154 -5.78 -10.52 -13.10
C LEU A 154 -6.63 -11.07 -14.24
N GLY A 155 -7.34 -10.21 -14.97
CA GLY A 155 -8.19 -10.62 -16.09
C GLY A 155 -7.40 -11.03 -17.31
N ALA A 156 -7.82 -12.09 -18.00
CA ALA A 156 -7.22 -12.49 -19.28
C ALA A 156 -7.52 -11.49 -20.42
N ARG A 157 -8.53 -10.63 -20.23
CA ARG A 157 -9.00 -9.64 -21.20
C ARG A 157 -9.02 -8.27 -20.53
N PRO A 158 -7.87 -7.58 -20.46
CA PRO A 158 -7.83 -6.24 -19.89
C PRO A 158 -8.66 -5.29 -20.75
N THR A 159 -9.31 -4.35 -20.08
CA THR A 159 -9.88 -3.17 -20.73
C THR A 159 -8.80 -2.11 -20.80
N PHE A 160 -8.57 -1.58 -22.00
CA PHE A 160 -7.68 -0.46 -22.24
C PHE A 160 -8.47 0.83 -22.13
N ALA A 161 -8.04 1.78 -21.31
CA ALA A 161 -8.74 3.04 -21.10
C ALA A 161 -7.77 4.21 -21.01
N TRP A 162 -8.16 5.34 -21.57
CA TRP A 162 -7.38 6.58 -21.58
C TRP A 162 -8.30 7.80 -21.41
N THR A 163 -7.72 8.99 -21.26
CA THR A 163 -8.47 10.26 -21.33
C THR A 163 -8.33 10.86 -22.72
N LEU A 164 -9.37 11.56 -23.19
CA LEU A 164 -9.30 12.35 -24.42
C LEU A 164 -9.51 13.84 -24.13
N PRO A 165 -8.87 14.74 -24.89
CA PRO A 165 -9.28 16.13 -24.97
C PRO A 165 -10.75 16.24 -25.44
N PRO A 166 -11.50 17.29 -25.06
CA PRO A 166 -12.90 17.47 -25.46
C PRO A 166 -13.15 17.39 -26.97
N ASP A 167 -12.20 17.86 -27.79
CA ASP A 167 -12.34 17.95 -29.24
C ASP A 167 -11.81 16.70 -29.99
N ALA A 168 -11.28 15.71 -29.25
CA ALA A 168 -10.72 14.50 -29.81
C ALA A 168 -11.69 13.33 -29.68
N THR A 169 -11.94 12.63 -30.77
CA THR A 169 -12.87 11.49 -30.81
C THR A 169 -12.23 10.19 -31.23
N THR A 170 -11.05 10.23 -31.85
CA THR A 170 -10.37 9.05 -32.40
C THR A 170 -8.88 9.08 -32.04
N VAL A 171 -8.33 7.90 -31.74
CA VAL A 171 -6.91 7.69 -31.51
C VAL A 171 -6.39 6.52 -32.34
N GLN A 172 -5.08 6.47 -32.57
CA GLN A 172 -4.41 5.26 -33.01
C GLN A 172 -3.95 4.47 -31.79
N PHE A 173 -4.48 3.26 -31.67
CA PHE A 173 -4.11 2.30 -30.64
C PHE A 173 -3.14 1.27 -31.21
N GLU A 174 -2.13 0.92 -30.44
CA GLU A 174 -1.21 -0.17 -30.77
C GLU A 174 -0.93 -1.02 -29.54
N LEU A 175 -0.90 -2.35 -29.70
CA LEU A 175 -0.49 -3.31 -28.69
C LEU A 175 0.65 -4.17 -29.24
N ARG A 176 1.73 -4.28 -28.46
CA ARG A 176 2.93 -5.05 -28.78
C ARG A 176 3.27 -6.02 -27.67
N ASP A 177 3.83 -7.15 -28.07
CA ASP A 177 4.61 -8.02 -27.18
C ASP A 177 5.97 -7.35 -26.92
N GLU A 178 6.29 -7.09 -25.65
CA GLU A 178 7.51 -6.36 -25.28
C GLU A 178 8.78 -7.17 -25.61
N GLY A 179 8.74 -8.49 -25.44
CA GLY A 179 9.91 -9.35 -25.60
C GLY A 179 10.30 -9.58 -27.06
N SER A 180 9.32 -9.58 -27.96
CA SER A 180 9.53 -9.83 -29.41
C SER A 180 9.35 -8.59 -30.29
N ASP A 181 8.89 -7.46 -29.73
CA ASP A 181 8.48 -6.25 -30.45
C ASP A 181 7.40 -6.50 -31.53
N LYS A 182 6.72 -7.64 -31.47
CA LYS A 182 5.66 -8.00 -32.42
C LYS A 182 4.42 -7.15 -32.16
N VAL A 183 3.93 -6.45 -33.18
CA VAL A 183 2.61 -5.81 -33.17
C VAL A 183 1.52 -6.89 -33.17
N LEU A 184 0.71 -6.87 -32.13
CA LEU A 184 -0.42 -7.78 -31.94
C LEU A 184 -1.73 -7.16 -32.41
N LEU A 185 -1.88 -5.84 -32.23
CA LEU A 185 -3.01 -5.06 -32.70
C LEU A 185 -2.56 -3.64 -33.05
N SER A 186 -3.06 -3.12 -34.16
CA SER A 186 -2.97 -1.70 -34.51
C SER A 186 -4.31 -1.29 -35.12
N ALA A 187 -4.97 -0.28 -34.55
CA ALA A 187 -6.31 0.11 -34.96
C ALA A 187 -6.61 1.57 -34.61
N ALA A 188 -7.42 2.23 -35.45
CA ALA A 188 -8.07 3.48 -35.10
C ALA A 188 -9.26 3.17 -34.17
N VAL A 189 -9.26 3.77 -32.98
CA VAL A 189 -10.30 3.55 -31.96
C VAL A 189 -11.05 4.85 -31.73
N GLN A 190 -12.38 4.79 -31.85
CA GLN A 190 -13.26 5.88 -31.45
C GLN A 190 -13.54 5.82 -29.94
N GLY A 191 -13.46 6.97 -29.28
CA GLY A 191 -13.66 7.09 -27.84
C GLY A 191 -12.42 6.75 -27.02
N SER A 192 -12.66 6.50 -25.73
CA SER A 192 -11.62 6.48 -24.70
C SER A 192 -11.33 5.09 -24.12
N GLN A 193 -11.84 4.04 -24.75
CA GLN A 193 -11.76 2.68 -24.25
C GLN A 193 -11.70 1.66 -25.40
N LEU A 194 -10.94 0.58 -25.21
CA LEU A 194 -10.89 -0.57 -26.10
C LEU A 194 -10.93 -1.86 -25.27
N VAL A 195 -11.75 -2.83 -25.70
CA VAL A 195 -11.72 -4.21 -25.22
C VAL A 195 -11.27 -5.08 -26.38
N LEU A 196 -10.33 -6.00 -26.12
CA LEU A 196 -9.84 -6.92 -27.15
C LEU A 196 -10.93 -7.92 -27.53
N ASP A 197 -11.00 -8.23 -28.82
CA ASP A 197 -11.90 -9.24 -29.33
C ASP A 197 -11.51 -10.66 -28.89
N ASP A 198 -12.38 -11.64 -29.15
CA ASP A 198 -12.13 -13.02 -28.78
C ASP A 198 -11.01 -13.70 -29.58
N LYS A 199 -10.58 -13.10 -30.69
CA LYS A 199 -9.58 -13.66 -31.59
C LYS A 199 -8.16 -13.40 -31.10
N LEU A 200 -7.93 -12.28 -30.41
CA LEU A 200 -6.63 -11.97 -29.83
C LEU A 200 -6.50 -12.50 -28.40
N ALA A 201 -5.84 -13.65 -28.25
CA ALA A 201 -5.51 -14.23 -26.96
C ALA A 201 -4.14 -13.76 -26.47
N LEU A 202 -4.12 -13.03 -25.37
CA LEU A 202 -2.89 -12.67 -24.65
C LEU A 202 -2.40 -13.85 -23.81
N GLN A 203 -1.09 -13.98 -23.68
CA GLN A 203 -0.42 -15.05 -22.95
C GLN A 203 -0.10 -14.62 -21.52
N ALA A 204 -0.31 -15.53 -20.58
CA ALA A 204 0.07 -15.31 -19.18
C ALA A 204 1.59 -15.22 -19.03
N GLY A 205 2.06 -14.33 -18.15
CA GLY A 205 3.48 -14.11 -17.87
C GLY A 205 4.22 -13.29 -18.93
N VAL A 206 3.57 -12.94 -20.04
CA VAL A 206 4.16 -12.09 -21.08
C VAL A 206 3.93 -10.62 -20.73
N ASN A 207 4.97 -9.81 -20.91
CA ASN A 207 4.88 -8.36 -20.82
C ASN A 207 4.46 -7.77 -22.16
N TYR A 208 3.57 -6.80 -22.08
CA TYR A 208 2.98 -6.10 -23.21
C TYR A 208 3.16 -4.60 -23.04
N VAL A 209 3.34 -3.93 -24.17
CA VAL A 209 3.31 -2.47 -24.26
C VAL A 209 2.12 -2.09 -25.10
N TRP A 210 1.32 -1.15 -24.61
CA TRP A 210 0.28 -0.53 -25.42
C TRP A 210 0.49 0.96 -25.53
N THR A 211 0.20 1.48 -26.71
CA THR A 211 0.44 2.87 -27.09
C THR A 211 -0.85 3.47 -27.62
N VAL A 212 -1.10 4.72 -27.22
CA VAL A 212 -2.15 5.56 -27.80
C VAL A 212 -1.49 6.79 -28.39
N ALA A 213 -1.72 7.01 -29.67
CA ALA A 213 -1.31 8.20 -30.38
C ALA A 213 -2.55 9.01 -30.81
N LEU A 214 -2.55 10.29 -30.48
CA LEU A 214 -3.57 11.25 -30.88
C LEU A 214 -2.93 12.29 -31.80
N GLU A 215 -3.43 12.38 -33.01
CA GLU A 215 -3.11 13.47 -33.91
C GLU A 215 -3.84 14.74 -33.45
N VAL A 216 -3.10 15.83 -33.29
CA VAL A 216 -3.66 17.12 -32.87
C VAL A 216 -3.55 18.10 -34.03
N PRO A 217 -4.66 18.61 -34.58
CA PRO A 217 -4.61 19.57 -35.67
C PRO A 217 -3.74 20.80 -35.32
N GLY A 218 -2.74 21.09 -36.16
CA GLY A 218 -1.85 22.24 -35.98
C GLY A 218 -0.82 22.10 -34.84
N ALA A 219 -0.67 20.91 -34.25
CA ALA A 219 0.34 20.63 -33.24
C ALA A 219 1.01 19.26 -33.48
N ASN A 220 2.03 18.95 -32.67
CA ASN A 220 2.65 17.63 -32.69
C ASN A 220 1.67 16.56 -32.15
N SER A 221 1.79 15.34 -32.68
CA SER A 221 1.02 14.21 -32.17
C SER A 221 1.35 13.92 -30.70
N LEU A 222 0.32 13.61 -29.92
CA LEU A 222 0.45 13.20 -28.53
C LEU A 222 0.54 11.67 -28.48
N VAL A 223 1.69 11.15 -28.10
CA VAL A 223 1.90 9.70 -27.96
C VAL A 223 2.12 9.35 -26.49
N ARG A 224 1.45 8.30 -26.02
CA ARG A 224 1.63 7.74 -24.67
C ARG A 224 1.69 6.23 -24.74
N SER A 225 2.54 5.63 -23.92
CA SER A 225 2.68 4.18 -23.80
C SER A 225 2.59 3.74 -22.35
N SER A 226 2.08 2.53 -22.13
CA SER A 226 1.98 1.89 -20.83
C SER A 226 2.30 0.41 -20.94
N TYR A 227 2.72 -0.17 -19.82
CA TYR A 227 3.20 -1.53 -19.71
C TYR A 227 2.28 -2.33 -18.80
N PHE A 228 1.99 -3.56 -19.21
CA PHE A 228 1.28 -4.50 -18.37
C PHE A 228 1.71 -5.94 -18.63
N SER A 229 1.35 -6.85 -17.74
CA SER A 229 1.49 -8.28 -17.97
C SER A 229 0.27 -9.02 -17.46
N LEU A 230 -0.05 -10.13 -18.11
CA LEU A 230 -1.09 -11.02 -17.63
C LEU A 230 -0.55 -11.92 -16.53
N SER A 231 -1.29 -12.01 -15.44
CA SER A 231 -0.89 -12.87 -14.31
C SER A 231 -0.98 -14.34 -14.68
N SER A 232 -0.10 -15.15 -14.09
CA SER A 232 -0.17 -16.60 -14.24
C SER A 232 -1.50 -17.15 -13.70
N PRO A 233 -1.97 -18.32 -14.20
CA PRO A 233 -3.18 -18.95 -13.67
C PRO A 233 -3.12 -19.16 -12.15
N GLN A 234 -1.95 -19.54 -11.62
CA GLN A 234 -1.73 -19.74 -10.19
C GLN A 234 -1.82 -18.44 -9.39
N GLU A 235 -1.21 -17.35 -9.86
CA GLU A 235 -1.34 -16.03 -9.20
C GLU A 235 -2.79 -15.55 -9.22
N ARG A 236 -3.50 -15.76 -10.34
CA ARG A 236 -4.92 -15.38 -10.47
C ARG A 236 -5.79 -16.16 -9.49
N GLU A 237 -5.63 -17.47 -9.44
CA GLU A 237 -6.35 -18.33 -8.51
C GLU A 237 -6.08 -17.93 -7.06
N ARG A 238 -4.81 -17.67 -6.71
CA ARG A 238 -4.44 -17.18 -5.38
C ARG A 238 -5.10 -15.85 -5.04
N MET A 239 -5.08 -14.88 -5.95
CA MET A 239 -5.70 -13.58 -5.70
C MET A 239 -7.22 -13.66 -5.64
N GLU A 240 -7.85 -14.57 -6.38
CA GLU A 240 -9.30 -14.81 -6.24
C GLU A 240 -9.66 -15.51 -4.93
N ALA A 241 -8.88 -16.48 -4.49
CA ALA A 241 -9.10 -17.14 -3.20
C ALA A 241 -9.02 -16.17 -2.01
N LEU A 242 -8.22 -15.10 -2.15
CA LEU A 242 -8.09 -14.04 -1.15
C LEU A 242 -9.08 -12.89 -1.34
N ARG A 243 -9.81 -12.83 -2.45
CA ARG A 243 -10.67 -11.69 -2.78
C ARG A 243 -11.81 -11.59 -1.77
N PRO A 244 -11.91 -10.47 -1.03
CA PRO A 244 -13.05 -10.25 -0.15
C PRO A 244 -14.32 -10.06 -0.99
N GLY A 245 -15.44 -10.60 -0.51
CA GLY A 245 -16.74 -10.36 -1.12
C GLY A 245 -17.14 -8.87 -1.07
N PRO A 246 -18.17 -8.45 -1.84
CA PRO A 246 -18.58 -7.04 -1.90
C PRO A 246 -19.09 -6.48 -0.57
N GLN A 247 -19.61 -7.36 0.31
CA GLN A 247 -20.07 -7.02 1.66
C GLN A 247 -19.02 -7.36 2.74
N ALA A 248 -17.80 -7.70 2.34
CA ALA A 248 -16.75 -7.99 3.29
C ALA A 248 -16.42 -6.72 4.12
N PRO A 249 -16.00 -6.90 5.39
CA PRO A 249 -15.61 -5.80 6.23
C PRO A 249 -14.59 -4.86 5.56
N PHE A 250 -14.65 -3.57 5.91
CA PHE A 250 -13.74 -2.54 5.38
C PHE A 250 -12.26 -2.95 5.50
N SER A 251 -11.84 -3.48 6.65
CA SER A 251 -10.46 -3.89 6.88
C SER A 251 -9.99 -5.02 5.94
N ASP A 252 -10.86 -5.97 5.57
CA ASP A 252 -10.48 -7.02 4.62
C ASP A 252 -10.22 -6.45 3.23
N ARG A 253 -11.11 -5.56 2.77
CA ARG A 253 -10.96 -4.89 1.48
C ARG A 253 -9.73 -3.99 1.45
N LEU A 254 -9.41 -3.30 2.55
CA LEU A 254 -8.21 -2.49 2.68
C LEU A 254 -6.91 -3.32 2.66
N ILE A 255 -6.88 -4.45 3.37
CA ILE A 255 -5.74 -5.38 3.34
C ILE A 255 -5.58 -5.93 1.92
N PHE A 256 -6.67 -6.35 1.28
CA PHE A 256 -6.63 -6.86 -0.08
C PHE A 256 -6.15 -5.82 -1.10
N ALA A 257 -6.59 -4.56 -0.99
CA ALA A 257 -6.09 -3.47 -1.83
C ALA A 257 -4.58 -3.28 -1.70
N SER A 258 -4.06 -3.43 -0.47
CA SER A 258 -2.63 -3.36 -0.17
C SER A 258 -1.86 -4.55 -0.76
N LEU A 259 -2.42 -5.77 -0.67
CA LEU A 259 -1.84 -6.97 -1.29
C LEU A 259 -1.78 -6.85 -2.82
N LEU A 260 -2.83 -6.30 -3.44
CA LEU A 260 -2.86 -6.01 -4.87
C LEU A 260 -1.75 -5.02 -5.25
N GLU A 261 -1.57 -3.92 -4.49
CA GLU A 261 -0.52 -2.93 -4.75
C GLU A 261 0.89 -3.56 -4.66
N GLN A 262 1.13 -4.36 -3.62
CA GLN A 262 2.40 -5.08 -3.44
C GLN A 262 2.65 -6.11 -4.55
N GLY A 263 1.60 -6.80 -4.98
CA GLY A 263 1.64 -7.71 -6.13
C GLY A 263 1.74 -7.01 -7.49
N ARG A 264 1.77 -5.67 -7.52
CA ARG A 264 1.80 -4.83 -8.74
C ARG A 264 0.52 -4.93 -9.58
N PHE A 265 -0.59 -5.34 -8.99
CA PHE A 265 -1.94 -5.31 -9.57
C PHE A 265 -2.54 -3.91 -9.47
N LEU A 266 -1.90 -2.93 -10.11
CA LEU A 266 -2.12 -1.52 -9.85
C LEU A 266 -3.50 -1.04 -10.30
N SER A 267 -4.02 -1.58 -11.41
CA SER A 267 -5.34 -1.21 -11.94
C SER A 267 -6.45 -1.65 -10.99
N GLU A 268 -6.39 -2.90 -10.54
CA GLU A 268 -7.33 -3.49 -9.58
C GLU A 268 -7.21 -2.85 -8.19
N SER A 269 -5.99 -2.62 -7.71
CA SER A 269 -5.73 -1.93 -6.45
C SER A 269 -6.34 -0.52 -6.45
N ARG A 270 -6.13 0.27 -7.53
CA ARG A 270 -6.70 1.62 -7.66
C ARG A 270 -8.22 1.62 -7.58
N LYS A 271 -8.89 0.70 -8.31
CA LYS A 271 -10.35 0.57 -8.27
C LYS A 271 -10.85 0.31 -6.85
N LEU A 272 -10.16 -0.55 -6.11
CA LEU A 272 -10.54 -0.86 -4.73
C LEU A 272 -10.25 0.32 -3.78
N TRP A 273 -9.13 1.02 -3.96
CA TRP A 273 -8.84 2.23 -3.19
C TRP A 273 -9.86 3.35 -3.42
N GLN A 274 -10.34 3.52 -4.65
CA GLN A 274 -11.41 4.48 -4.97
C GLN A 274 -12.70 4.14 -4.22
N GLN A 275 -13.13 2.88 -4.25
CA GLN A 275 -14.30 2.41 -3.50
C GLN A 275 -14.16 2.63 -1.99
N LEU A 276 -12.99 2.31 -1.43
CA LEU A 276 -12.71 2.52 0.00
C LEU A 276 -12.73 4.01 0.36
N ALA A 277 -12.20 4.88 -0.50
CA ALA A 277 -12.21 6.34 -0.29
C ALA A 277 -13.61 6.95 -0.38
N GLU A 278 -14.48 6.39 -1.23
CA GLU A 278 -15.91 6.77 -1.32
C GLU A 278 -16.69 6.34 -0.08
N GLU A 279 -16.43 5.13 0.44
CA GLU A 279 -17.08 4.61 1.65
C GLU A 279 -16.65 5.36 2.92
N ARG A 280 -15.37 5.77 2.98
CA ARG A 280 -14.75 6.43 4.14
C ARG A 280 -14.18 7.81 3.77
N PRO A 281 -15.04 8.78 3.44
CA PRO A 281 -14.60 10.12 3.07
C PRO A 281 -13.96 10.89 4.23
N ASP A 282 -14.15 10.41 5.46
CA ASP A 282 -13.54 10.90 6.70
C ASP A 282 -12.04 10.54 6.83
N LEU A 283 -11.54 9.61 6.02
CA LEU A 283 -10.13 9.18 6.02
C LEU A 283 -9.38 9.76 4.80
N PRO A 284 -8.67 10.90 4.95
CA PRO A 284 -8.02 11.57 3.82
C PRO A 284 -6.88 10.75 3.17
N GLU A 285 -6.27 9.82 3.91
CA GLU A 285 -5.22 8.93 3.43
C GLU A 285 -5.71 8.07 2.24
N LEU A 286 -6.97 7.61 2.28
CA LEU A 286 -7.55 6.78 1.22
C LEU A 286 -7.66 7.54 -0.11
N ARG A 287 -7.93 8.86 -0.07
CA ARG A 287 -7.96 9.70 -1.28
C ARG A 287 -6.57 9.82 -1.92
N THR A 288 -5.53 9.75 -1.10
CA THR A 288 -4.14 9.76 -1.60
C THR A 288 -3.80 8.43 -2.25
N LEU A 289 -4.20 7.31 -1.63
CA LEU A 289 -4.02 5.96 -2.18
C LEU A 289 -4.80 5.75 -3.48
N ALA A 290 -6.05 6.23 -3.55
CA ALA A 290 -6.91 6.14 -4.72
C ALA A 290 -6.39 6.87 -5.98
N LYS A 291 -5.39 7.76 -5.82
CA LYS A 291 -4.77 8.54 -6.91
C LYS A 291 -3.45 7.94 -7.42
N ARG A 292 -2.94 6.88 -6.78
CA ARG A 292 -1.67 6.25 -7.18
C ARG A 292 -1.81 5.43 -8.46
#